data_AF-A0AAU7BLP7-F1
#
_entry.id   AF-A0AAU7BLP7-F1
#
_cell.length_a   1.000
_cell.length_b   1.000
_cell.length_c   1.000
_cell.angle_alpha   90.00
_cell.angle_beta   90.00
_cell.angle_gamma   90.00
#
_symmetry.space_group_name_H-M   'P 1'
#
loop_
_entity.id
_entity.type
_entity.pdbx_description
1 polymer ?
#
loop_
_entity_poly.entity_id
_entity_poly.type
_entity_poly.pdbx_seq_one_letter_code
_entity_poly.pdbx_strand_id
1 'polypeptide(L)'
;MGDYLSVARGGILLADVAIKSAATAVRVLAGTVSSVKALGNGLDLDKIVIPLWDWVMEVPIKQLALLATYIEPLAFYFGVFLPSLPYTLFMIVFVGWVLAVLQSIIAAPLWAVMHMTPDRTFVGSQTQGYLLLLSLFARPALAVLGLFAAILVSDPVIDYIAQGFFAMRGAVVSSSGGVGVIAEFLTFAWWFMVFGLTLLPVLYMIFGLPQTLPDEVLRWIGRRPWQHG
;
A
#
# COMPACT_ATOMS: atom_id res chain seq x y z
N MET A 1 -11.27 -2.15 -3.71
CA MET A 1 -10.66 -3.48 -3.99
C MET A 1 -10.10 -4.14 -2.73
N GLY A 2 -9.41 -3.41 -1.84
CA GLY A 2 -8.92 -3.95 -0.56
C GLY A 2 -10.00 -4.57 0.34
N ASP A 3 -11.16 -3.92 0.47
CA ASP A 3 -12.28 -4.46 1.27
C ASP A 3 -12.86 -5.76 0.69
N TYR A 4 -12.88 -5.91 -0.63
CA TYR A 4 -13.30 -7.16 -1.26
C TYR A 4 -12.30 -8.29 -0.99
N LEU A 5 -11.00 -7.98 -0.94
CA LEU A 5 -9.96 -8.95 -0.61
C LEU A 5 -9.97 -9.33 0.88
N SER A 6 -10.27 -8.39 1.78
CA SER A 6 -10.39 -8.68 3.22
C SER A 6 -11.64 -9.52 3.54
N VAL A 7 -12.77 -9.26 2.87
CA VAL A 7 -13.97 -10.10 2.96
C VAL A 7 -13.73 -11.48 2.34
N ALA A 8 -13.05 -11.56 1.19
CA ALA A 8 -12.66 -12.84 0.59
C ALA A 8 -11.76 -13.67 1.53
N ARG A 9 -10.81 -13.04 2.22
CA ARG A 9 -10.01 -13.67 3.28
C ARG A 9 -10.89 -14.21 4.41
N GLY A 10 -11.86 -13.42 4.89
CA GLY A 10 -12.80 -13.84 5.92
C GLY A 10 -13.61 -15.07 5.51
N GLY A 11 -14.08 -15.11 4.25
CA GLY A 11 -14.79 -16.26 3.69
C GLY A 11 -13.94 -17.54 3.62
N ILE A 12 -12.67 -17.42 3.22
CA ILE A 12 -11.74 -18.55 3.15
C ILE A 12 -11.43 -19.12 4.54
N LEU A 13 -11.22 -18.26 5.54
CA LEU A 13 -10.97 -18.70 6.92
C LEU A 13 -12.19 -19.39 7.53
N LEU A 14 -13.40 -18.88 7.28
CA LEU A 14 -14.64 -19.54 7.72
C LEU A 14 -14.84 -20.89 7.04
N ALA A 15 -14.54 -20.99 5.74
CA ALA A 15 -14.58 -22.26 5.02
C ALA A 15 -13.57 -23.27 5.59
N ASP A 16 -12.34 -22.84 5.91
CA ASP A 16 -11.32 -23.69 6.54
C ASP A 16 -11.79 -24.21 7.91
N VAL A 17 -12.33 -23.34 8.75
CA VAL A 17 -12.87 -23.71 10.07
C VAL A 17 -14.08 -24.64 9.95
N ALA A 18 -14.99 -24.38 9.01
CA ALA A 18 -16.17 -25.21 8.76
C ALA A 18 -15.77 -26.62 8.26
N ILE A 19 -14.82 -26.71 7.34
CA ILE A 19 -14.33 -28.00 6.81
C ILE A 19 -13.60 -28.79 7.90
N LYS A 20 -12.70 -28.14 8.66
CA LYS A 20 -11.96 -28.79 9.75
C LYS A 20 -12.89 -29.26 10.87
N SER A 21 -13.87 -28.45 11.27
CA SER A 21 -14.83 -28.82 12.31
C SER A 21 -15.77 -29.94 11.85
N ALA A 22 -16.29 -29.89 10.62
CA ALA A 22 -17.12 -30.96 10.05
C ALA A 22 -16.35 -32.28 9.92
N ALA A 23 -15.13 -32.25 9.39
CA ALA A 23 -14.30 -33.43 9.25
C ALA A 23 -13.86 -34.01 10.62
N THR A 24 -13.59 -33.15 11.61
CA THR A 24 -13.30 -33.57 13.00
C THR A 24 -14.53 -34.20 13.65
N ALA A 25 -15.73 -33.64 13.44
CA ALA A 25 -16.97 -34.21 13.93
C ALA A 25 -17.23 -35.61 13.32
N VAL A 26 -16.99 -35.79 12.02
CA VAL A 26 -17.06 -37.11 11.36
C VAL A 26 -16.08 -38.10 11.97
N ARG A 27 -14.85 -37.67 12.29
CA ARG A 27 -13.84 -38.52 12.94
C ARG A 27 -14.22 -38.91 14.36
N VAL A 28 -14.76 -37.98 15.16
CA VAL A 28 -15.23 -38.26 16.52
C VAL A 28 -16.40 -39.23 16.47
N LEU A 29 -17.38 -38.99 15.60
CA LEU A 29 -18.52 -39.90 15.40
C LEU A 29 -18.06 -41.29 14.94
N ALA A 30 -17.17 -41.37 13.95
CA ALA A 30 -16.62 -42.64 13.49
C ALA A 30 -15.80 -43.37 14.58
N GLY A 31 -15.05 -42.63 15.41
CA GLY A 31 -14.31 -43.17 16.56
C GLY A 31 -15.21 -43.66 17.70
N THR A 32 -16.38 -43.04 17.89
CA THR A 32 -17.39 -43.54 18.84
C THR A 32 -18.15 -44.76 18.32
N VAL A 33 -18.33 -44.87 16.99
CA VAL A 33 -18.96 -46.04 16.36
C VAL A 33 -17.98 -47.22 16.29
N SER A 34 -16.69 -46.96 16.12
CA SER A 34 -15.65 -48.00 16.16
C SER A 34 -15.44 -48.56 17.57
N SER A 35 -15.49 -47.71 18.61
CA SER A 35 -15.40 -48.17 20.00
C SER A 35 -16.59 -49.02 20.44
N VAL A 36 -17.79 -48.74 19.91
CA VAL A 36 -19.00 -49.58 20.13
C VAL A 36 -18.96 -50.88 19.32
N LYS A 37 -18.35 -50.89 18.12
CA LYS A 37 -18.19 -52.09 17.28
C LYS A 37 -17.01 -53.00 17.65
N ALA A 38 -16.04 -52.52 18.42
CA ALA A 38 -14.98 -53.33 19.00
C ALA A 38 -15.53 -54.46 19.93
N LEU A 39 -16.81 -54.41 20.29
CA LEU A 39 -17.50 -55.44 21.07
C LEU A 39 -18.11 -56.61 20.26
N GLY A 40 -18.05 -56.62 18.92
CA GLY A 40 -18.54 -57.77 18.14
C GLY A 40 -18.76 -57.49 16.66
N ASN A 41 -18.01 -58.22 15.82
CA ASN A 41 -18.00 -58.23 14.35
C ASN A 41 -17.46 -56.97 13.63
N GLY A 42 -16.25 -57.14 13.10
CA GLY A 42 -15.35 -56.11 12.57
C GLY A 42 -15.79 -55.48 11.25
N LEU A 43 -15.71 -54.15 11.27
CA LEU A 43 -15.51 -53.29 10.11
C LEU A 43 -14.40 -52.32 10.53
N ASP A 44 -13.19 -52.51 10.00
CA ASP A 44 -12.04 -51.61 10.20
C ASP A 44 -12.30 -50.27 9.50
N LEU A 45 -13.17 -49.44 10.08
CA LEU A 45 -13.51 -48.12 9.57
C LEU A 45 -12.31 -47.16 9.62
N ASP A 46 -11.27 -47.48 10.40
CA ASP A 46 -9.99 -46.76 10.40
C ASP A 46 -9.32 -46.73 9.01
N LYS A 47 -9.52 -47.77 8.19
CA LYS A 47 -9.03 -47.82 6.81
C LYS A 47 -9.78 -46.88 5.85
N ILE A 48 -10.90 -46.31 6.28
CA ILE A 48 -11.70 -45.34 5.51
C ILE A 48 -11.52 -43.93 6.11
N VAL A 49 -11.54 -43.82 7.44
CA VAL A 49 -11.47 -42.53 8.15
C VAL A 49 -10.10 -41.87 8.01
N ILE A 50 -9.00 -42.62 8.13
CA ILE A 50 -7.64 -42.05 8.02
C ILE A 50 -7.35 -41.55 6.60
N PRO A 51 -7.58 -42.32 5.52
CA PRO A 51 -7.35 -41.83 4.16
C PRO A 51 -8.28 -40.68 3.76
N LEU A 52 -9.54 -40.69 4.22
CA LEU A 52 -10.46 -39.57 4.01
C LEU A 52 -9.97 -38.31 4.72
N TRP A 53 -9.50 -38.44 5.96
CA TRP A 53 -8.96 -37.33 6.74
C TRP A 53 -7.69 -36.76 6.12
N ASP A 54 -6.77 -37.63 5.69
CA ASP A 54 -5.56 -37.22 5.00
C ASP A 54 -5.92 -36.51 3.69
N TRP A 55 -6.85 -37.05 2.90
CA TRP A 55 -7.32 -36.39 1.69
C TRP A 55 -7.94 -35.01 1.94
N VAL A 56 -8.77 -34.84 2.98
CA VAL A 56 -9.37 -33.54 3.35
C VAL A 56 -8.31 -32.54 3.81
N MET A 57 -7.34 -32.99 4.60
CA MET A 57 -6.25 -32.11 5.06
C MET A 57 -5.29 -31.75 3.93
N GLU A 58 -5.05 -32.66 2.98
CA GLU A 58 -4.06 -32.49 1.92
C GLU A 58 -4.59 -31.79 0.67
N VAL A 59 -5.86 -32.00 0.31
CA VAL A 59 -6.41 -31.47 -0.95
C VAL A 59 -7.11 -30.12 -0.71
N PRO A 60 -8.31 -30.02 -0.11
CA PRO A 60 -9.00 -28.75 0.01
C PRO A 60 -8.34 -27.79 1.01
N ILE A 61 -7.83 -28.27 2.15
CA ILE A 61 -7.28 -27.39 3.19
C ILE A 61 -5.94 -26.77 2.77
N LYS A 62 -5.01 -27.55 2.20
CA LYS A 62 -3.75 -26.97 1.67
C LYS A 62 -4.01 -25.97 0.56
N GLN A 63 -5.01 -26.22 -0.29
CA GLN A 63 -5.42 -25.28 -1.34
C GLN A 63 -5.95 -23.98 -0.74
N LEU A 64 -6.89 -24.02 0.21
CA LEU A 64 -7.42 -22.83 0.89
C LEU A 64 -6.33 -22.05 1.63
N ALA A 65 -5.39 -22.75 2.28
CA ALA A 65 -4.25 -22.13 2.96
C ALA A 65 -3.33 -21.38 1.98
N LEU A 66 -3.12 -21.93 0.79
CA LEU A 66 -2.37 -21.27 -0.27
C LEU A 66 -3.10 -19.99 -0.72
N LEU A 67 -4.42 -20.05 -0.96
CA LEU A 67 -5.20 -18.86 -1.32
C LEU A 67 -5.13 -17.77 -0.25
N ALA A 68 -5.26 -18.14 1.02
CA ALA A 68 -5.22 -17.22 2.15
C ALA A 68 -3.85 -16.49 2.24
N THR A 69 -2.76 -17.21 1.99
CA THR A 69 -1.39 -16.67 2.04
C THR A 69 -1.17 -15.56 1.02
N TYR A 70 -1.75 -15.66 -0.18
CA TYR A 70 -1.60 -14.61 -1.21
C TYR A 70 -2.58 -13.44 -1.03
N ILE A 71 -3.77 -13.68 -0.47
CA ILE A 71 -4.75 -12.60 -0.26
C ILE A 71 -4.35 -11.69 0.88
N GLU A 72 -3.72 -12.22 1.95
CA GLU A 72 -3.32 -11.42 3.11
C GLU A 72 -2.48 -10.18 2.76
N PRO A 73 -1.34 -10.29 2.04
CA PRO A 73 -0.54 -9.12 1.68
C PRO A 73 -1.29 -8.19 0.73
N LEU A 74 -2.08 -8.72 -0.21
CA LEU A 74 -2.87 -7.91 -1.14
C LEU A 74 -3.97 -7.12 -0.43
N ALA A 75 -4.66 -7.74 0.53
CA ALA A 75 -5.71 -7.10 1.32
C ALA A 75 -5.13 -5.97 2.18
N PHE A 76 -4.01 -6.21 2.86
CA PHE A 76 -3.30 -5.16 3.59
C PHE A 76 -2.87 -4.03 2.66
N TYR A 77 -2.28 -4.36 1.51
CA TYR A 77 -1.70 -3.37 0.62
C TYR A 77 -2.75 -2.45 -0.01
N PHE A 78 -3.80 -3.01 -0.60
CA PHE A 78 -4.86 -2.26 -1.27
C PHE A 78 -5.93 -1.72 -0.31
N GLY A 79 -6.06 -2.29 0.89
CA GLY A 79 -7.07 -1.88 1.88
C GLY A 79 -6.55 -0.89 2.91
N VAL A 80 -5.28 -1.00 3.28
CA VAL A 80 -4.71 -0.22 4.39
C VAL A 80 -3.54 0.63 3.91
N PHE A 81 -2.56 0.03 3.25
CA PHE A 81 -1.31 0.72 2.92
C PHE A 81 -1.51 1.85 1.89
N LEU A 82 -2.03 1.55 0.70
CA LEU A 82 -2.20 2.54 -0.37
C LEU A 82 -3.11 3.73 0.03
N PRO A 83 -4.28 3.52 0.66
CA PRO A 83 -5.14 4.63 1.09
C PRO A 83 -4.51 5.49 2.20
N SER A 84 -3.55 4.96 2.96
CA SER A 84 -2.86 5.69 4.03
C SER A 84 -1.71 6.59 3.54
N LEU A 85 -1.30 6.47 2.28
CA LEU A 85 -0.20 7.25 1.69
C LEU A 85 -0.38 8.77 1.77
N PRO A 86 -1.57 9.35 1.46
CA PRO A 86 -1.77 10.79 1.54
C PRO A 86 -1.49 11.33 2.95
N TYR A 87 -1.99 10.62 3.97
CA TYR A 87 -1.78 10.98 5.37
C TYR A 87 -0.31 10.84 5.77
N THR A 88 0.30 9.68 5.47
CA THR A 88 1.67 9.36 5.88
C THR A 88 2.68 10.34 5.29
N LEU A 89 2.56 10.62 3.98
CA LEU A 89 3.47 11.55 3.29
C LEU A 89 3.27 12.99 3.73
N PHE A 90 2.02 13.40 3.96
CA PHE A 90 1.72 14.73 4.48
C PHE A 90 2.27 14.94 5.91
N MET A 91 2.19 13.92 6.76
CA MET A 91 2.78 14.01 8.10
C MET A 91 4.30 14.16 8.07
N ILE A 92 4.99 13.55 7.10
CA ILE A 92 6.43 13.77 6.90
C ILE A 92 6.71 15.23 6.53
N VAL A 93 5.90 15.83 5.65
CA VAL A 93 6.01 17.26 5.28
C VAL A 93 5.84 18.15 6.51
N PHE A 94 4.81 17.87 7.30
CA PHE A 94 4.50 18.63 8.50
C PHE A 94 5.65 18.58 9.52
N VAL A 95 6.18 17.39 9.81
CA VAL A 95 7.34 17.21 10.68
C VAL A 95 8.56 17.94 10.11
N GLY A 96 8.82 17.81 8.80
CA GLY A 96 9.92 18.51 8.13
C GLY A 96 9.82 20.04 8.27
N TRP A 97 8.62 20.59 8.18
CA TRP A 97 8.39 22.01 8.42
C TRP A 97 8.66 22.41 9.88
N VAL A 98 8.19 21.64 10.87
CA VAL A 98 8.47 21.91 12.29
C VAL A 98 9.97 21.91 12.56
N LEU A 99 10.70 20.94 11.98
CA LEU A 99 12.16 20.89 12.07
C LEU A 99 12.81 22.13 11.42
N ALA A 100 12.30 22.59 10.27
CA ALA A 100 12.79 23.81 9.62
C ALA A 100 12.54 25.06 10.48
N VAL A 101 11.42 25.14 11.21
CA VAL A 101 11.16 26.23 12.17
C VAL A 101 12.20 26.22 13.29
N LEU A 102 12.50 25.06 13.88
CA LEU A 102 13.52 24.96 14.92
C LEU A 102 14.92 25.35 14.42
N GLN A 103 15.28 24.95 13.20
CA GLN A 103 16.53 25.35 12.56
C GLN A 103 16.58 26.87 12.33
N SER A 104 15.45 27.50 12.00
CA SER A 104 15.38 28.95 11.78
C SER A 104 15.65 29.78 13.03
N ILE A 105 15.35 29.26 14.23
CA ILE A 105 15.65 29.93 15.51
C ILE A 105 17.15 30.13 15.68
N ILE A 106 17.96 29.17 15.22
CA ILE A 106 19.43 29.23 15.27
C ILE A 106 19.99 30.01 14.09
N ALA A 107 19.39 29.87 12.90
CA ALA A 107 19.85 30.53 11.69
C ALA A 107 19.58 32.05 11.67
N ALA A 108 18.45 32.50 12.22
CA ALA A 108 18.03 33.90 12.17
C ALA A 108 19.01 34.86 12.90
N PRO A 109 19.54 34.55 14.10
CA PRO A 109 20.56 35.38 14.75
C PRO A 109 21.87 35.47 13.95
N LEU A 110 22.33 34.36 13.36
CA LEU A 110 23.51 34.35 12.51
C LEU A 110 23.32 35.24 11.27
N TRP A 111 22.13 35.20 10.67
CA TRP A 111 21.76 36.07 9.57
C TRP A 111 21.65 37.55 9.98
N ALA A 112 21.16 37.83 11.18
CA ALA A 112 21.12 39.19 11.74
C ALA A 112 22.53 39.76 11.99
N VAL A 113 23.48 38.95 12.46
CA VAL A 113 24.89 39.38 12.60
C VAL A 113 25.50 39.73 11.24
N MET A 114 25.19 38.97 10.18
CA MET A 114 25.62 39.33 8.82
C MET A 114 25.06 40.68 8.33
N HIS A 115 23.95 41.16 8.90
CA HIS A 115 23.42 42.50 8.61
C HIS A 115 24.12 43.62 9.37
N MET A 116 24.93 43.30 10.38
CA MET A 116 25.68 44.27 11.18
C MET A 116 27.09 44.55 10.62
N THR A 117 27.59 43.73 9.68
CA THR A 117 28.88 43.94 9.01
C THR A 117 28.73 44.91 7.82
N PRO A 118 29.50 46.01 7.73
CA PRO A 118 29.40 46.97 6.64
C PRO A 118 30.11 46.46 5.37
N ASP A 119 29.35 45.94 4.40
CA ASP A 119 29.85 45.55 3.07
C ASP A 119 29.78 46.69 2.04
N ARG A 120 30.69 46.70 1.07
CA ARG A 120 30.82 47.76 0.03
C ARG A 120 30.11 47.48 -1.30
N THR A 121 29.42 46.34 -1.43
CA THR A 121 28.61 45.98 -2.61
C THR A 121 27.24 45.42 -2.18
N PHE A 122 26.24 46.29 -2.16
CA PHE A 122 24.92 46.05 -1.53
C PHE A 122 23.88 45.30 -2.35
N VAL A 123 24.19 44.79 -3.54
CA VAL A 123 23.16 44.28 -4.46
C VAL A 123 23.23 42.75 -4.58
N GLY A 124 22.57 42.03 -3.65
CA GLY A 124 22.29 40.60 -3.83
C GLY A 124 22.12 39.76 -2.56
N SER A 125 23.00 39.93 -1.56
CA SER A 125 23.10 39.04 -0.38
C SER A 125 21.93 39.19 0.62
N GLN A 126 21.46 40.40 0.89
CA GLN A 126 20.45 40.64 1.92
C GLN A 126 19.05 40.15 1.55
N THR A 127 18.69 40.13 0.25
CA THR A 127 17.37 39.65 -0.21
C THR A 127 17.17 38.16 0.06
N GLN A 128 18.24 37.36 0.16
CA GLN A 128 18.17 35.92 0.30
C GLN A 128 17.62 35.46 1.66
N GLY A 129 17.88 36.19 2.74
CA GLY A 129 17.33 35.84 4.06
C GLY A 129 15.87 36.23 4.26
N TYR A 130 15.41 37.30 3.62
CA TYR A 130 13.98 37.63 3.59
C TYR A 130 13.18 36.55 2.83
N LEU A 131 13.73 36.03 1.73
CA LEU A 131 13.13 34.89 1.03
C LEU A 131 13.16 33.61 1.87
N LEU A 132 14.17 33.42 2.72
CA LEU A 132 14.23 32.29 3.65
C LEU A 132 13.12 32.36 4.72
N LEU A 133 12.89 33.53 5.32
CA LEU A 133 11.79 33.73 6.27
C LEU A 133 10.42 33.61 5.60
N LEU A 134 10.23 34.22 4.42
CA LEU A 134 9.01 34.06 3.63
C LEU A 134 8.75 32.58 3.31
N SER A 135 9.78 31.84 2.90
CA SER A 135 9.68 30.42 2.58
C SER A 135 9.22 29.58 3.77
N LEU A 136 9.68 29.92 4.97
CA LEU A 136 9.36 29.17 6.18
C LEU A 136 7.85 29.21 6.50
N PHE A 137 7.22 30.37 6.34
CA PHE A 137 5.78 30.55 6.60
C PHE A 137 4.91 30.18 5.40
N ALA A 138 5.43 30.28 4.17
CA ALA A 138 4.70 29.88 2.98
C ALA A 138 4.63 28.35 2.82
N ARG A 139 5.64 27.61 3.31
CA ARG A 139 5.74 26.14 3.18
C ARG A 139 4.48 25.38 3.65
N PRO A 140 3.90 25.61 4.85
CA PRO A 140 2.70 24.90 5.28
C PRO A 140 1.49 25.17 4.40
N ALA A 141 1.25 26.44 4.03
CA ALA A 141 0.13 26.81 3.18
C ALA A 141 0.25 26.17 1.79
N LEU A 142 1.45 26.20 1.21
CA LEU A 142 1.75 25.57 -0.08
C LEU A 142 1.67 24.03 -0.01
N ALA A 143 2.14 23.41 1.07
CA ALA A 143 2.03 21.97 1.28
C ALA A 143 0.56 21.49 1.32
N VAL A 144 -0.31 22.25 2.00
CA VAL A 144 -1.75 21.95 2.05
C VAL A 144 -2.38 22.08 0.67
N LEU A 145 -2.06 23.15 -0.08
CA LEU A 145 -2.53 23.31 -1.46
C LEU A 145 -2.05 22.17 -2.36
N GLY A 146 -0.80 21.74 -2.18
CA GLY A 146 -0.24 20.58 -2.87
C GLY A 146 -0.98 19.29 -2.53
N LEU A 147 -1.44 19.12 -1.29
CA LEU A 147 -2.20 17.93 -0.91
C LEU A 147 -3.56 17.88 -1.61
N PHE A 148 -4.27 19.02 -1.68
CA PHE A 148 -5.52 19.10 -2.42
C PHE A 148 -5.32 18.86 -3.92
N ALA A 149 -4.28 19.44 -4.51
CA ALA A 149 -3.93 19.18 -5.91
C ALA A 149 -3.61 17.70 -6.16
N ALA A 150 -2.88 17.05 -5.25
CA ALA A 150 -2.56 15.63 -5.32
C ALA A 150 -3.82 14.75 -5.27
N ILE A 151 -4.77 15.05 -4.36
CA ILE A 151 -6.03 14.31 -4.25
C ILE A 151 -6.89 14.47 -5.52
N LEU A 152 -6.95 15.67 -6.11
CA LEU A 152 -7.72 15.90 -7.34
C LEU A 152 -7.12 15.18 -8.55
N VAL A 153 -5.78 15.06 -8.60
CA VAL A 153 -5.07 14.41 -9.70
C VAL A 153 -4.99 12.89 -9.49
N SER A 154 -5.09 12.39 -8.26
CA SER A 154 -4.93 10.95 -7.98
C SER A 154 -5.95 10.10 -8.72
N ASP A 155 -7.21 10.48 -8.67
CA ASP A 155 -8.31 9.67 -9.22
C ASP A 155 -8.16 9.44 -10.75
N PRO A 156 -8.07 10.47 -11.61
CA PRO A 156 -7.93 10.25 -13.05
C PRO A 156 -6.63 9.55 -13.45
N VAL A 157 -5.53 9.76 -12.70
CA VAL A 157 -4.25 9.11 -12.99
C VAL A 157 -4.29 7.62 -12.65
N ILE A 158 -4.85 7.27 -11.49
CA ILE A 158 -5.03 5.86 -11.09
C ILE A 158 -5.96 5.15 -12.07
N ASP A 159 -7.07 5.77 -12.47
CA ASP A 159 -8.03 5.19 -13.41
C ASP A 159 -7.39 4.93 -14.78
N TYR A 160 -6.61 5.88 -15.30
CA TYR A 160 -5.90 5.71 -16.56
C TYR A 160 -4.92 4.51 -16.51
N ILE A 161 -4.15 4.40 -15.43
CA ILE A 161 -3.21 3.30 -15.23
C ILE A 161 -3.95 1.96 -15.08
N ALA A 162 -5.04 1.94 -14.30
CA ALA A 162 -5.85 0.76 -14.09
C ALA A 162 -6.44 0.25 -15.42
N GLN A 163 -7.00 1.13 -16.25
CA GLN A 163 -7.54 0.78 -17.56
C GLN A 163 -6.47 0.17 -18.47
N GLY A 164 -5.30 0.80 -18.57
CA GLY A 164 -4.19 0.28 -19.35
C GLY A 164 -3.68 -1.08 -18.85
N PHE A 165 -3.54 -1.22 -17.53
CA PHE A 165 -3.07 -2.45 -16.90
C PHE A 165 -4.04 -3.62 -17.11
N PHE A 166 -5.34 -3.41 -16.87
CA PHE A 166 -6.34 -4.47 -17.03
C PHE A 166 -6.58 -4.84 -18.48
N ALA A 167 -6.45 -3.91 -19.43
CA ALA A 167 -6.46 -4.22 -20.86
C ALA A 167 -5.28 -5.12 -21.24
N MET A 168 -4.07 -4.79 -20.81
CA MET A 168 -2.87 -5.61 -21.03
C MET A 168 -3.03 -7.01 -20.40
N ARG A 169 -3.47 -7.08 -19.13
CA ARG A 169 -3.74 -8.36 -18.45
C ARG A 169 -4.74 -9.20 -19.23
N GLY A 170 -5.84 -8.59 -19.69
CA GLY A 170 -6.87 -9.28 -20.46
C GLY A 170 -6.33 -9.94 -21.74
N ALA A 171 -5.45 -9.23 -22.46
CA ALA A 171 -4.79 -9.77 -23.65
C ALA A 171 -3.85 -10.94 -23.32
N VAL A 172 -3.09 -10.86 -22.23
CA VAL A 172 -2.17 -11.94 -21.84
C VAL A 172 -2.92 -13.18 -21.36
N VAL A 173 -3.91 -13.02 -20.47
CA VAL A 173 -4.65 -14.15 -19.89
C VAL A 173 -5.49 -14.89 -20.93
N SER A 174 -6.06 -14.19 -21.91
CA SER A 174 -6.83 -14.82 -22.99
C SER A 174 -5.98 -15.70 -23.91
N SER A 175 -4.66 -15.47 -23.96
CA SER A 175 -3.73 -16.25 -24.80
C SER A 175 -3.22 -17.54 -24.15
N SER A 176 -3.31 -17.68 -22.83
CA SER A 176 -2.67 -18.77 -22.07
C SER A 176 -3.52 -20.04 -21.88
N GLY A 177 -4.82 -20.03 -22.22
CA GLY A 177 -5.73 -21.15 -22.00
C GLY A 177 -6.05 -21.41 -20.51
N GLY A 178 -7.30 -21.79 -20.19
CA GLY A 178 -7.74 -21.99 -18.81
C GLY A 178 -7.13 -23.24 -18.16
N VAL A 179 -6.23 -23.05 -17.19
CA VAL A 179 -5.55 -24.15 -16.46
C VAL A 179 -6.14 -24.28 -15.05
N GLY A 180 -7.42 -24.66 -14.94
CA GLY A 180 -8.05 -24.96 -13.64
C GLY A 180 -8.15 -23.78 -12.65
N VAL A 181 -9.05 -23.91 -11.68
CA VAL A 181 -9.43 -22.83 -10.74
C VAL A 181 -8.22 -22.30 -9.92
N ILE A 182 -7.26 -23.18 -9.60
CA ILE A 182 -6.11 -22.83 -8.76
C ILE A 182 -5.06 -22.02 -9.54
N ALA A 183 -4.75 -22.38 -10.79
CA ALA A 183 -3.78 -21.60 -11.56
C ALA A 183 -4.38 -20.24 -11.97
N GLU A 184 -5.68 -20.17 -12.22
CA GLU A 184 -6.38 -18.90 -12.45
C GLU A 184 -6.32 -17.98 -11.23
N PHE A 185 -6.50 -18.51 -10.03
CA PHE A 185 -6.33 -17.73 -8.82
C PHE A 185 -4.88 -17.27 -8.62
N LEU A 186 -3.91 -18.16 -8.81
CA LEU A 186 -2.50 -17.83 -8.57
C LEU A 186 -2.01 -16.76 -9.56
N THR A 187 -2.40 -16.89 -10.83
CA THR A 187 -2.13 -15.86 -11.84
C THR A 187 -2.86 -14.56 -11.53
N PHE A 188 -4.11 -14.60 -11.04
CA PHE A 188 -4.82 -13.42 -10.54
C PHE A 188 -4.02 -12.72 -9.42
N ALA A 189 -3.57 -13.45 -8.40
CA ALA A 189 -2.80 -12.89 -7.30
C ALA A 189 -1.49 -12.26 -7.77
N TRP A 190 -0.77 -12.90 -8.70
CA TRP A 190 0.46 -12.36 -9.30
C TRP A 190 0.21 -11.07 -10.07
N TRP A 191 -0.83 -11.02 -10.89
CA TRP A 191 -1.22 -9.80 -11.60
C TRP A 191 -1.56 -8.66 -10.64
N PHE A 192 -2.27 -8.94 -9.55
CA PHE A 192 -2.59 -7.93 -8.54
C PHE A 192 -1.36 -7.46 -7.76
N MET A 193 -0.36 -8.32 -7.53
CA MET A 193 0.92 -7.89 -6.96
C MET A 193 1.64 -6.92 -7.90
N VAL A 194 1.73 -7.23 -9.19
CA VAL A 194 2.36 -6.32 -10.18
C VAL A 194 1.59 -5.00 -10.27
N PHE A 195 0.26 -5.05 -10.22
CA PHE A 195 -0.56 -3.84 -10.18
C PHE A 195 -0.25 -2.97 -8.95
N GLY A 196 -0.16 -3.59 -7.76
CA GLY A 196 0.19 -2.88 -6.52
C GLY A 196 1.57 -2.24 -6.61
N LEU A 197 2.57 -2.99 -7.09
CA LEU A 197 3.93 -2.50 -7.31
C LEU A 197 3.99 -1.34 -8.33
N THR A 198 3.08 -1.30 -9.30
CA THR A 198 2.99 -0.20 -10.29
C THR A 198 2.36 1.05 -9.68
N LEU A 199 1.31 0.88 -8.85
CA LEU A 199 0.65 2.01 -8.20
C LEU A 199 1.53 2.71 -7.16
N LEU A 200 2.41 1.98 -6.49
CA LEU A 200 3.24 2.53 -5.43
C LEU A 200 4.09 3.74 -5.86
N PRO A 201 5.00 3.62 -6.86
CA PRO A 201 5.82 4.77 -7.27
C PRO A 201 4.96 5.92 -7.80
N VAL A 202 3.84 5.62 -8.46
CA VAL A 202 2.91 6.63 -8.97
C VAL A 202 2.27 7.41 -7.83
N LEU A 203 1.76 6.73 -6.81
CA LEU A 203 1.15 7.39 -5.65
C LEU A 203 2.18 8.15 -4.82
N TYR A 204 3.41 7.64 -4.71
CA TYR A 204 4.51 8.41 -4.11
C TYR A 204 4.83 9.68 -4.88
N MET A 205 4.76 9.67 -6.21
CA MET A 205 4.96 10.88 -7.02
C MET A 205 3.80 11.88 -6.85
N ILE A 206 2.55 11.41 -6.86
CA ILE A 206 1.37 12.26 -6.72
C ILE A 206 1.30 12.87 -5.32
N PHE A 207 1.34 12.04 -4.28
CA PHE A 207 1.28 12.49 -2.88
C PHE A 207 2.61 13.01 -2.33
N GLY A 208 3.68 12.97 -3.15
CA GLY A 208 4.93 13.70 -2.91
C GLY A 208 4.86 15.17 -3.30
N LEU A 209 3.85 15.58 -4.07
CA LEU A 209 3.64 16.96 -4.49
C LEU A 209 3.58 17.99 -3.33
N PRO A 210 2.97 17.71 -2.16
CA PRO A 210 3.08 18.56 -0.97
C PRO A 210 4.52 18.87 -0.52
N GLN A 211 5.48 17.95 -0.77
CA GLN A 211 6.89 18.13 -0.39
C GLN A 211 7.62 19.04 -1.37
N THR A 212 7.36 18.87 -2.67
CA THR A 212 8.11 19.54 -3.74
C THR A 212 7.51 20.88 -4.15
N LEU A 213 6.19 21.06 -4.00
CA LEU A 213 5.48 22.26 -4.43
C LEU A 213 5.98 23.54 -3.75
N PRO A 214 6.21 23.58 -2.41
CA PRO A 214 6.75 24.77 -1.78
C PRO A 214 8.08 25.21 -2.40
N ASP A 215 9.01 24.29 -2.60
CA ASP A 215 10.35 24.58 -3.12
C ASP A 215 10.29 25.03 -4.60
N GLU A 216 9.46 24.38 -5.42
CA GLU A 216 9.19 24.75 -6.82
C GLU A 216 8.67 26.20 -6.93
N VAL A 217 7.62 26.54 -6.17
CA VAL A 217 6.99 27.86 -6.19
C VAL A 217 7.96 28.95 -5.74
N LEU A 218 8.67 28.73 -4.64
CA LEU A 218 9.64 29.68 -4.11
C LEU A 218 10.82 29.88 -5.07
N ARG A 219 11.26 28.81 -5.73
CA ARG A 219 12.29 28.87 -6.78
C ARG A 219 11.85 29.71 -7.97
N TRP A 220 10.57 29.65 -8.37
CA TRP A 220 10.05 30.50 -9.45
C TRP A 220 9.98 31.97 -9.05
N ILE A 221 9.59 32.27 -7.81
CA ILE A 221 9.57 33.64 -7.28
C ILE A 221 10.99 34.22 -7.18
N GLY A 222 11.98 33.39 -6.80
CA GLY A 222 13.37 33.80 -6.69
C GLY A 222 14.12 33.95 -8.03
N ARG A 223 13.58 33.43 -9.14
CA ARG A 223 14.23 33.47 -10.46
C ARG A 223 14.00 34.83 -11.11
N ARG A 224 15.02 35.72 -11.10
CA ARG A 224 14.99 36.96 -11.90
C ARG A 224 15.15 36.61 -13.39
N PRO A 225 14.33 37.13 -14.32
CA PRO A 225 14.40 36.76 -15.75
C PRO A 225 15.64 37.27 -16.52
N TRP A 226 16.57 38.00 -15.89
CA TRP A 226 17.54 38.84 -16.61
C TRP A 226 18.99 38.69 -16.14
N GLN A 227 19.56 37.48 -16.19
CA GLN A 227 21.02 37.28 -16.09
C GLN A 227 21.54 36.25 -17.11
N HIS A 228 21.19 36.45 -18.37
CA HIS A 228 22.00 35.99 -19.50
C HIS A 228 22.40 37.23 -20.30
N GLY A 229 23.68 37.60 -20.17
CA GLY A 229 24.34 38.74 -20.79
C GLY A 229 25.77 38.79 -20.30
#